data_AF-A0A4R9HC95-F1
#
_entry.id   AF-A0A4R9HC95-F1
#
_cell.length_a   1.000
_cell.length_b   1.000
_cell.length_c   1.000
_cell.angle_alpha   90.00
_cell.angle_beta   90.00
_cell.angle_gamma   90.00
#
_symmetry.space_group_name_H-M   'P 1'
#
loop_
_entity.id
_entity.type
_entity.pdbx_description
1 polymer ?
#
loop_
_entity_poly.entity_id
_entity_poly.type
_entity_poly.pdbx_seq_one_letter_code
_entity_poly.pdbx_strand_id
1 'polypeptide(L)'
;MGSLLEEPEFPKLISAYREALTRRYSKNNLSRYPKFSSIPEEKVDLLVRYFLELLYPEYEGRKKLDGAFTSLAGFVHSPPKVFGLLGSLSMAVFKLGRHLKSAFQAGFAALHSYVTAHRFEEIMFSKAKELLKEGNDLQNKSIFNQVLASVSKKDADEFREDILKLFATLSDKELLSKIKQLMDAVVKTMKSKPKTYTQEEVEGIMLGAGILTKGEELFAGLTREEMDLILEAIDQVEKDAFEEAIASAKGGK
;
A
#
# COMPACT_ATOMS: atom_id res chain seq x y z
N MET A 1 16.21 -5.82 -16.16
CA MET A 1 16.37 -4.65 -15.28
C MET A 1 16.67 -5.20 -13.90
N GLY A 2 17.75 -4.76 -13.26
CA GLY A 2 18.04 -5.17 -11.87
C GLY A 2 16.89 -4.73 -10.98
N SER A 3 16.52 -5.54 -10.00
CA SER A 3 15.49 -5.13 -9.04
C SER A 3 16.01 -3.88 -8.31
N LEU A 4 15.16 -2.86 -8.11
CA LEU A 4 15.48 -1.70 -7.27
C LEU A 4 16.05 -2.12 -5.90
N LEU A 5 15.67 -3.32 -5.43
CA LEU A 5 16.13 -3.93 -4.20
C LEU A 5 17.62 -4.34 -4.20
N GLU A 6 18.31 -4.30 -5.33
CA GLU A 6 19.75 -4.58 -5.40
C GLU A 6 20.59 -3.29 -5.33
N GLU A 7 19.95 -2.13 -5.44
CA GLU A 7 20.61 -0.84 -5.47
C GLU A 7 20.90 -0.32 -4.05
N PRO A 8 22.16 0.03 -3.72
CA PRO A 8 22.56 0.39 -2.35
C PRO A 8 21.95 1.73 -1.87
N GLU A 9 21.51 2.58 -2.80
CA GLU A 9 20.85 3.84 -2.48
C GLU A 9 19.34 3.69 -2.20
N PHE A 10 18.72 2.59 -2.64
CA PHE A 10 17.27 2.40 -2.53
C PHE A 10 16.75 2.41 -1.08
N PRO A 11 17.46 1.81 -0.08
CA PRO A 11 17.06 1.92 1.32
C PRO A 11 16.98 3.37 1.82
N LYS A 12 17.81 4.28 1.29
CA LYS A 12 17.79 5.70 1.66
C LYS A 12 16.53 6.39 1.16
N LEU A 13 16.08 6.05 -0.05
CA LEU A 13 14.81 6.54 -0.59
C LEU A 13 13.63 6.06 0.26
N ILE A 14 13.58 4.77 0.59
CA ILE A 14 12.52 4.20 1.43
C ILE A 14 12.47 4.91 2.79
N SER A 15 13.63 5.09 3.44
CA SER A 15 13.71 5.79 4.72
C SER A 15 13.21 7.24 4.62
N ALA A 16 13.67 7.99 3.62
CA ALA A 16 13.26 9.38 3.41
C ALA A 16 11.75 9.52 3.10
N TYR A 17 11.17 8.60 2.32
CA TYR A 17 9.74 8.60 2.02
C TYR A 17 8.89 8.30 3.26
N ARG A 18 9.31 7.32 4.09
CA ARG A 18 8.66 7.02 5.37
C ARG A 18 8.66 8.23 6.30
N GLU A 19 9.80 8.91 6.42
CA GLU A 19 9.89 10.14 7.23
C GLU A 19 9.03 11.27 6.67
N ALA A 20 9.00 11.44 5.34
CA ALA A 20 8.13 12.41 4.69
C ALA A 20 6.64 12.14 4.95
N LEU A 21 6.20 10.87 4.96
CA LEU A 21 4.84 10.49 5.36
C LEU A 21 4.55 10.85 6.82
N THR A 22 5.44 10.48 7.76
CA THR A 22 5.26 10.82 9.17
C THR A 22 5.14 12.33 9.39
N ARG A 23 5.94 13.13 8.68
CA ARG A 23 5.84 14.60 8.73
C ARG A 23 4.53 15.12 8.14
N ARG A 24 4.05 14.55 7.03
CA ARG A 24 2.77 14.92 6.37
C ARG A 24 1.58 14.76 7.31
N TYR A 25 1.53 13.68 8.08
CA TYR A 25 0.42 13.40 8.99
C TYR A 25 0.69 13.82 10.45
N SER A 26 1.81 14.51 10.71
CA SER A 26 2.09 15.04 12.04
C SER A 26 1.02 16.05 12.48
N LYS A 27 0.73 16.09 13.78
CA LYS A 27 -0.19 17.07 14.39
C LYS A 27 0.04 18.51 13.90
N ASN A 28 1.31 18.90 13.78
CA ASN A 28 1.68 20.24 13.33
C ASN A 28 1.19 20.52 11.90
N ASN A 29 1.38 19.58 10.97
CA ASN A 29 0.87 19.75 9.60
C ASN A 29 -0.65 19.63 9.53
N LEU A 30 -1.24 18.69 10.27
CA LEU A 30 -2.70 18.49 10.30
C LEU A 30 -3.47 19.70 10.87
N SER A 31 -2.83 20.52 11.71
CA SER A 31 -3.43 21.78 12.21
C SER A 31 -3.84 22.75 11.09
N ARG A 32 -3.26 22.62 9.89
CA ARG A 32 -3.61 23.39 8.69
C ARG A 32 -4.96 23.00 8.09
N TYR A 33 -5.54 21.90 8.55
CA TYR A 33 -6.82 21.37 8.08
C TYR A 33 -7.84 21.30 9.23
N PRO A 34 -8.42 22.44 9.66
CA PRO A 34 -9.35 22.47 10.80
C PRO A 34 -10.54 21.52 10.66
N LYS A 35 -10.96 21.22 9.43
CA LYS A 35 -12.04 20.27 9.11
C LYS A 35 -11.78 18.87 9.68
N PHE A 36 -10.52 18.44 9.79
CA PHE A 36 -10.14 17.10 10.24
C PHE A 36 -9.72 17.07 11.72
N SER A 37 -9.87 18.18 12.45
CA SER A 37 -9.49 18.29 13.87
C SER A 37 -10.28 17.38 14.81
N SER A 38 -11.43 16.86 14.37
CA SER A 38 -12.23 15.89 15.11
C SER A 38 -11.64 14.48 15.09
N ILE A 39 -10.67 14.18 14.22
CA ILE A 39 -9.97 12.90 14.19
C ILE A 39 -8.94 12.88 15.34
N PRO A 40 -9.04 11.96 16.30
CA PRO A 40 -8.06 11.80 17.37
C PRO A 40 -6.66 11.52 16.82
N GLU A 41 -5.65 12.18 17.40
CA GLU A 41 -4.23 12.00 17.04
C GLU A 41 -3.79 10.54 17.12
N GLU A 42 -4.25 9.80 18.14
CA GLU A 42 -3.98 8.37 18.28
C GLU A 42 -4.48 7.54 17.08
N LYS A 43 -5.63 7.92 16.49
CA LYS A 43 -6.17 7.24 15.31
C LYS A 43 -5.33 7.57 14.06
N VAL A 44 -4.87 8.82 13.93
CA VAL A 44 -3.96 9.23 12.85
C VAL A 44 -2.66 8.43 12.94
N ASP A 45 -2.02 8.37 14.10
CA ASP A 45 -0.76 7.66 14.30
C ASP A 45 -0.90 6.16 14.00
N LEU A 46 -2.01 5.56 14.43
CA LEU A 46 -2.35 4.17 14.18
C LEU A 46 -2.51 3.89 12.66
N LEU A 47 -3.20 4.78 11.93
CA LEU A 47 -3.38 4.68 10.47
C LEU A 47 -2.07 4.88 9.71
N VAL A 48 -1.25 5.86 10.09
CA VAL A 48 0.06 6.12 9.50
C VAL A 48 0.99 4.95 9.73
N ARG A 49 1.05 4.42 10.96
CA ARG A 49 1.84 3.22 11.27
C ARG A 49 1.36 2.03 10.47
N TYR A 50 0.05 1.82 10.36
CA TYR A 50 -0.50 0.75 9.53
C TYR A 50 -0.07 0.89 8.06
N PHE A 51 -0.20 2.09 7.47
CA PHE A 51 0.26 2.36 6.11
C PHE A 51 1.76 2.06 5.95
N LEU A 52 2.58 2.52 6.90
CA LEU A 52 4.03 2.33 6.90
C LEU A 52 4.43 0.87 7.14
N GLU A 53 3.63 0.05 7.80
CA GLU A 53 3.89 -1.40 7.91
C GLU A 53 3.39 -2.17 6.69
N LEU A 54 2.32 -1.68 6.09
CA LEU A 54 1.59 -2.35 5.02
C LEU A 54 2.17 -2.09 3.63
N LEU A 55 2.19 -0.81 3.22
CA LEU A 55 2.50 -0.42 1.86
C LEU A 55 3.96 0.02 1.71
N TYR A 56 4.52 0.63 2.76
CA TYR A 56 5.88 1.17 2.73
C TYR A 56 6.72 0.72 3.93
N PRO A 57 6.87 -0.60 4.19
CA PRO A 57 7.70 -1.10 5.29
C PRO A 57 9.16 -0.70 5.13
N GLU A 58 9.93 -0.93 6.20
CA GLU A 58 11.38 -0.83 6.12
C GLU A 58 11.94 -1.78 5.06
N TYR A 59 13.19 -1.53 4.65
CA TYR A 59 13.82 -2.19 3.51
C TYR A 59 13.71 -3.73 3.52
N GLU A 60 13.94 -4.37 4.68
CA GLU A 60 13.79 -5.83 4.78
C GLU A 60 12.34 -6.30 4.63
N GLY A 61 11.38 -5.52 5.13
CA GLY A 61 9.95 -5.75 4.85
C GLY A 61 9.61 -5.50 3.38
N ARG A 62 10.22 -4.49 2.75
CA ARG A 62 9.99 -4.16 1.33
C ARG A 62 10.44 -5.29 0.41
N LYS A 63 11.58 -5.94 0.71
CA LYS A 63 12.03 -7.16 0.01
C LYS A 63 11.03 -8.30 0.13
N LYS A 64 10.50 -8.53 1.34
CA LYS A 64 9.49 -9.57 1.59
C LYS A 64 8.19 -9.30 0.84
N LEU A 65 7.73 -8.04 0.85
CA LEU A 65 6.56 -7.63 0.07
C LEU A 65 6.79 -7.83 -1.43
N ASP A 66 7.94 -7.44 -1.96
CA ASP A 66 8.22 -7.57 -3.39
C ASP A 66 8.26 -9.02 -3.86
N GLY A 67 8.92 -9.90 -3.09
CA GLY A 67 8.89 -11.32 -3.35
C GLY A 67 7.45 -11.87 -3.31
N ALA A 68 6.69 -11.53 -2.26
CA ALA A 68 5.30 -11.96 -2.11
C ALA A 68 4.41 -11.50 -3.27
N PHE A 69 4.48 -10.23 -3.66
CA PHE A 69 3.66 -9.67 -4.74
C PHE A 69 4.08 -10.19 -6.12
N THR A 70 5.37 -10.41 -6.36
CA THR A 70 5.86 -11.04 -7.59
C THR A 70 5.35 -12.47 -7.72
N SER A 71 5.42 -13.26 -6.64
CA SER A 71 4.87 -14.62 -6.61
C SER A 71 3.34 -14.62 -6.78
N LEU A 72 2.64 -13.68 -6.14
CA LEU A 72 1.19 -13.53 -6.28
C LEU A 72 0.77 -13.15 -7.70
N ALA A 73 1.47 -12.22 -8.35
CA ALA A 73 1.21 -11.86 -9.74
C ALA A 73 1.37 -13.08 -10.66
N GLY A 74 2.45 -13.85 -10.50
CA GLY A 74 2.68 -15.10 -11.24
C GLY A 74 1.55 -16.13 -11.03
N PHE A 75 1.04 -16.25 -9.81
CA PHE A 75 -0.08 -17.12 -9.48
C PHE A 75 -1.39 -16.66 -10.14
N VAL A 76 -1.74 -15.37 -10.05
CA VAL A 76 -2.97 -14.81 -10.65
C VAL A 76 -2.95 -14.92 -12.17
N HIS A 77 -1.77 -14.81 -12.79
CA HIS A 77 -1.57 -15.04 -14.22
C HIS A 77 -1.54 -16.52 -14.63
N SER A 78 -1.80 -17.45 -13.71
CA SER A 78 -1.90 -18.90 -13.97
C SER A 78 -3.35 -19.41 -13.84
N PRO A 79 -4.22 -19.24 -14.85
CA PRO A 79 -5.63 -19.62 -14.78
C PRO A 79 -5.89 -21.04 -14.27
N PRO A 80 -5.15 -22.09 -14.71
CA PRO A 80 -5.40 -23.45 -14.23
C PRO A 80 -5.18 -23.63 -12.72
N LYS A 81 -4.17 -22.98 -12.14
CA LYS A 81 -3.89 -23.03 -10.71
C LYS A 81 -4.99 -22.33 -9.90
N VAL A 82 -5.43 -21.16 -10.38
CA VAL A 82 -6.50 -20.36 -9.77
C VAL A 82 -7.83 -21.13 -9.82
N PHE A 83 -8.23 -21.63 -10.99
CA PHE A 83 -9.49 -22.38 -11.12
C PHE A 83 -9.46 -23.71 -10.38
N GLY A 84 -8.33 -24.42 -10.35
CA GLY A 84 -8.17 -25.65 -9.57
C GLY A 84 -8.30 -25.41 -8.06
N LEU A 85 -7.77 -24.29 -7.56
CA LEU A 85 -7.91 -23.87 -6.17
C LEU A 85 -9.37 -23.53 -5.85
N LEU A 86 -10.01 -22.69 -6.68
CA LEU A 86 -11.41 -22.27 -6.51
C LEU A 86 -12.38 -23.47 -6.56
N GLY A 87 -12.15 -24.41 -7.48
CA GLY A 87 -12.92 -25.65 -7.57
C GLY A 87 -12.81 -26.50 -6.30
N SER A 88 -11.62 -26.57 -5.69
CA SER A 88 -11.43 -27.26 -4.40
C SER A 88 -11.99 -26.49 -3.19
N LEU A 89 -12.31 -25.20 -3.37
CA LEU A 89 -12.87 -24.32 -2.35
C LEU A 89 -14.34 -23.99 -2.60
N SER A 90 -15.05 -24.81 -3.38
CA SER A 90 -16.43 -24.54 -3.83
C SER A 90 -17.38 -24.12 -2.69
N MET A 91 -17.29 -24.74 -1.51
CA MET A 91 -18.09 -24.36 -0.33
C MET A 91 -17.73 -22.99 0.24
N ALA A 92 -16.43 -22.64 0.31
CA ALA A 92 -15.98 -21.33 0.80
C ALA A 92 -16.32 -20.22 -0.22
N VAL A 93 -16.15 -20.50 -1.51
CA VAL A 93 -16.56 -19.61 -2.61
C VAL A 93 -18.07 -19.38 -2.58
N PHE A 94 -18.86 -20.44 -2.37
CA PHE A 94 -20.32 -20.33 -2.24
C PHE A 94 -20.75 -19.50 -1.03
N LYS A 95 -20.05 -19.64 0.12
CA LYS A 95 -20.28 -18.83 1.32
C LYS A 95 -19.92 -17.34 1.13
N LEU A 96 -19.00 -17.01 0.23
CA LEU A 96 -18.71 -15.62 -0.15
C LEU A 96 -19.85 -15.02 -0.98
N GLY A 97 -20.49 -15.83 -1.83
CA GLY A 97 -21.66 -15.44 -2.61
C GLY A 97 -21.47 -14.11 -3.34
N ARG A 98 -22.37 -13.14 -3.10
CA ARG A 98 -22.35 -11.81 -3.72
C ARG A 98 -21.09 -10.99 -3.44
N HIS A 99 -20.36 -11.28 -2.36
CA HIS A 99 -19.13 -10.56 -1.97
C HIS A 99 -17.88 -11.09 -2.68
N LEU A 100 -17.98 -12.19 -3.44
CA LEU A 100 -16.86 -12.75 -4.20
C LEU A 100 -16.28 -11.75 -5.19
N LYS A 101 -17.13 -11.05 -5.94
CA LYS A 101 -16.70 -10.03 -6.91
C LYS A 101 -15.95 -8.89 -6.20
N SER A 102 -16.51 -8.38 -5.10
CA SER A 102 -15.89 -7.32 -4.31
C SER A 102 -14.58 -7.75 -3.68
N ALA A 103 -14.47 -9.00 -3.22
CA ALA A 103 -13.24 -9.57 -2.67
C ALA A 103 -12.12 -9.66 -3.72
N PHE A 104 -12.44 -10.10 -4.93
CA PHE A 104 -11.50 -10.08 -6.05
C PHE A 104 -11.11 -8.65 -6.42
N GLN A 105 -12.07 -7.73 -6.49
CA GLN A 105 -11.79 -6.31 -6.76
C GLN A 105 -10.86 -5.71 -5.71
N ALA A 106 -11.05 -6.03 -4.43
CA ALA A 106 -10.18 -5.62 -3.33
C ALA A 106 -8.75 -6.14 -3.52
N GLY A 107 -8.60 -7.44 -3.80
CA GLY A 107 -7.30 -8.06 -4.06
C GLY A 107 -6.60 -7.47 -5.28
N PHE A 108 -7.34 -7.21 -6.37
CA PHE A 108 -6.82 -6.54 -7.56
C PHE A 108 -6.45 -5.08 -7.29
N ALA A 109 -7.23 -4.35 -6.50
CA ALA A 109 -6.91 -2.98 -6.12
C ALA A 109 -5.64 -2.93 -5.27
N ALA A 110 -5.46 -3.86 -4.32
CA ALA A 110 -4.22 -3.98 -3.54
C ALA A 110 -3.01 -4.31 -4.42
N LEU A 111 -3.16 -5.25 -5.36
CA LEU A 111 -2.12 -5.59 -6.33
C LEU A 111 -1.80 -4.42 -7.28
N HIS A 112 -2.82 -3.72 -7.78
CA HIS A 112 -2.67 -2.55 -8.63
C HIS A 112 -1.95 -1.43 -7.89
N SER A 113 -2.38 -1.12 -6.65
CA SER A 113 -1.74 -0.12 -5.79
C SER A 113 -0.25 -0.45 -5.58
N TYR A 114 0.09 -1.72 -5.42
CA TYR A 114 1.48 -2.17 -5.30
C TYR A 114 2.28 -1.93 -6.59
N VAL A 115 1.73 -2.28 -7.75
CA VAL A 115 2.37 -2.05 -9.06
C VAL A 115 2.56 -0.55 -9.32
N THR A 116 1.54 0.26 -9.04
CA THR A 116 1.60 1.72 -9.13
C THR A 116 2.67 2.28 -8.18
N ALA A 117 2.73 1.80 -6.93
CA ALA A 117 3.77 2.17 -5.98
C ALA A 117 5.17 1.86 -6.50
N HIS A 118 5.37 0.67 -7.10
CA HIS A 118 6.67 0.28 -7.64
C HIS A 118 7.12 1.20 -8.79
N ARG A 119 6.20 1.53 -9.71
CA ARG A 119 6.49 2.50 -10.77
C ARG A 119 6.80 3.89 -10.21
N PHE A 120 6.10 4.30 -9.15
CA PHE A 120 6.37 5.55 -8.44
C PHE A 120 7.77 5.53 -7.81
N GLU A 121 8.17 4.41 -7.19
CA GLU A 121 9.50 4.18 -6.63
C GLU A 121 10.60 4.23 -7.70
N GLU A 122 10.39 3.65 -8.89
CA GLU A 122 11.37 3.70 -9.99
C GLU A 122 11.68 5.14 -10.44
N ILE A 123 10.63 5.95 -10.61
CA ILE A 123 10.76 7.35 -11.03
C ILE A 123 11.45 8.18 -9.93
N MET A 124 11.02 8.02 -8.68
CA MET A 124 11.65 8.69 -7.54
C MET A 124 13.11 8.25 -7.38
N PHE A 125 13.40 6.96 -7.53
CA PHE A 125 14.74 6.41 -7.35
C PHE A 125 15.72 6.95 -8.37
N SER A 126 15.32 7.06 -9.63
CA SER A 126 16.13 7.69 -10.67
C SER A 126 16.57 9.10 -10.24
N LYS A 127 15.62 9.93 -9.77
CA LYS A 127 15.95 11.29 -9.32
C LYS A 127 16.75 11.32 -8.02
N ALA A 128 16.41 10.45 -7.07
CA ALA A 128 17.09 10.34 -5.79
C ALA A 128 18.56 9.94 -5.97
N LYS A 129 18.86 9.03 -6.90
CA LYS A 129 20.21 8.58 -7.23
C LYS A 129 21.06 9.71 -7.82
N GLU A 130 20.49 10.58 -8.66
CA GLU A 130 21.16 11.80 -9.13
C GLU A 130 21.54 12.73 -7.96
N LEU A 131 20.57 13.08 -7.12
CA LEU A 131 20.77 14.01 -6.01
C LEU A 131 21.76 13.47 -4.97
N LEU A 132 21.74 12.16 -4.69
CA LEU A 132 22.71 11.51 -3.82
C LEU A 132 24.14 11.56 -4.38
N LYS A 133 24.30 11.41 -5.70
CA LYS A 133 25.63 11.53 -6.35
C LYS A 133 26.18 12.94 -6.28
N GLU A 134 25.32 13.94 -6.24
CA GLU A 134 25.68 15.35 -6.01
C GLU A 134 26.00 15.65 -4.54
N GLY A 135 25.89 14.67 -3.64
CA GLY A 135 26.17 14.81 -2.21
C GLY A 135 25.01 15.35 -1.39
N ASN A 136 23.80 15.43 -1.95
CA ASN A 136 22.62 15.88 -1.21
C ASN A 136 22.11 14.81 -0.24
N ASP A 137 21.42 15.25 0.81
CA ASP A 137 20.75 14.38 1.77
C ASP A 137 19.24 14.30 1.49
N LEU A 138 18.73 13.10 1.25
CA LEU A 138 17.31 12.85 1.00
C LEU A 138 16.43 13.07 2.23
N GLN A 139 16.98 13.10 3.46
CA GLN A 139 16.22 13.43 4.66
C GLN A 139 15.82 14.92 4.70
N ASN A 140 16.57 15.77 3.97
CA ASN A 140 16.24 17.18 3.81
C ASN A 140 14.93 17.34 3.02
N LYS A 141 13.93 17.98 3.63
CA LYS A 141 12.60 18.21 3.04
C LYS A 141 12.68 18.85 1.65
N SER A 142 13.55 19.84 1.43
CA SER A 142 13.63 20.53 0.14
C SER A 142 14.20 19.65 -0.95
N ILE A 143 15.19 18.80 -0.61
CA ILE A 143 15.77 17.83 -1.55
C ILE A 143 14.75 16.73 -1.85
N PHE A 144 14.07 16.22 -0.83
CA PHE A 144 13.04 15.21 -0.99
C PHE A 144 11.86 15.70 -1.84
N ASN A 145 11.48 16.97 -1.70
CA ASN A 145 10.45 17.58 -2.54
C ASN A 145 10.83 17.57 -4.02
N GLN A 146 12.12 17.68 -4.37
CA GLN A 146 12.57 17.54 -5.76
C GLN A 146 12.43 16.10 -6.26
N VAL A 147 12.65 15.11 -5.39
CA VAL A 147 12.39 13.70 -5.70
C VAL A 147 10.90 13.45 -5.92
N LEU A 148 10.05 13.94 -5.01
CA LEU A 148 8.59 13.80 -5.17
C LEU A 148 8.09 14.50 -6.44
N ALA A 149 8.61 15.69 -6.75
CA ALA A 149 8.24 16.45 -7.93
C ALA A 149 8.75 15.85 -9.26
N SER A 150 9.59 14.81 -9.23
CA SER A 150 9.97 14.08 -10.45
C SER A 150 8.83 13.22 -10.99
N VAL A 151 7.86 12.87 -10.14
CA VAL A 151 6.68 12.11 -10.56
C VAL A 151 5.68 13.04 -11.25
N SER A 152 5.02 12.54 -12.29
CA SER A 152 3.98 13.31 -12.97
C SER A 152 2.76 13.47 -12.07
N LYS A 153 2.06 14.61 -12.21
CA LYS A 153 0.79 14.84 -11.49
C LYS A 153 -0.23 13.73 -11.74
N LYS A 154 -0.27 13.22 -12.98
CA LYS A 154 -1.14 12.11 -13.35
C LYS A 154 -0.82 10.84 -12.55
N ASP A 155 0.44 10.43 -12.51
CA ASP A 155 0.83 9.20 -11.80
C ASP A 155 0.62 9.36 -10.27
N ALA A 156 0.83 10.56 -9.73
CA ALA A 156 0.57 10.85 -8.32
C ALA A 156 -0.93 10.86 -7.96
N ASP A 157 -1.77 11.42 -8.83
CA ASP A 157 -3.23 11.39 -8.67
C ASP A 157 -3.74 9.94 -8.77
N GLU A 158 -3.25 9.14 -9.72
CA GLU A 158 -3.58 7.72 -9.85
C GLU A 158 -3.19 6.93 -8.58
N PHE A 159 -1.98 7.15 -8.05
CA PHE A 159 -1.54 6.51 -6.82
C PHE A 159 -2.40 6.91 -5.61
N ARG A 160 -2.76 8.18 -5.49
CA ARG A 160 -3.66 8.67 -4.42
C ARG A 160 -5.02 7.99 -4.51
N GLU A 161 -5.63 7.95 -5.70
CA GLU A 161 -6.92 7.30 -5.90
C GLU A 161 -6.88 5.80 -5.58
N ASP A 162 -5.78 5.12 -5.92
CA ASP A 162 -5.58 3.70 -5.60
C ASP A 162 -5.53 3.47 -4.08
N ILE A 163 -4.80 4.31 -3.34
CA ILE A 163 -4.78 4.28 -1.87
C ILE A 163 -6.19 4.51 -1.32
N LEU A 164 -6.91 5.52 -1.80
CA LEU A 164 -8.27 5.81 -1.31
C LEU A 164 -9.22 4.62 -1.54
N LYS A 165 -9.17 4.00 -2.72
CA LYS A 165 -9.94 2.79 -3.04
C LYS A 165 -9.56 1.63 -2.12
N LEU A 166 -8.28 1.44 -1.84
CA LEU A 166 -7.80 0.41 -0.92
C LEU A 166 -8.37 0.64 0.49
N PHE A 167 -8.20 1.83 1.07
CA PHE A 167 -8.71 2.15 2.40
C PHE A 167 -10.23 2.05 2.48
N ALA A 168 -10.95 2.55 1.49
CA ALA A 168 -12.40 2.42 1.41
C ALA A 168 -12.83 0.94 1.42
N THR A 169 -12.13 0.09 0.67
CA THR A 169 -12.42 -1.34 0.61
C THR A 169 -12.10 -2.06 1.92
N LEU A 170 -11.00 -1.70 2.58
CA LEU A 170 -10.61 -2.27 3.87
C LEU A 170 -11.52 -1.83 5.03
N SER A 171 -12.23 -0.71 4.87
CA SER A 171 -13.18 -0.24 5.89
C SER A 171 -14.51 -1.01 5.93
N ASP A 172 -14.82 -1.78 4.88
CA ASP A 172 -16.01 -2.63 4.85
C ASP A 172 -15.78 -3.88 5.71
N LYS A 173 -16.27 -3.82 6.96
CA LYS A 173 -16.12 -4.89 7.97
C LYS A 173 -16.69 -6.23 7.49
N GLU A 174 -17.83 -6.22 6.79
CA GLU A 174 -18.45 -7.45 6.31
C GLU A 174 -17.61 -8.06 5.20
N LEU A 175 -17.18 -7.24 4.23
CA LEU A 175 -16.33 -7.67 3.14
C LEU A 175 -14.98 -8.20 3.66
N LEU A 176 -14.33 -7.49 4.58
CA LEU A 176 -13.02 -7.84 5.10
C LEU A 176 -13.04 -9.19 5.84
N SER A 177 -14.04 -9.41 6.69
CA SER A 177 -14.22 -10.68 7.39
C SER A 177 -14.39 -11.86 6.43
N LYS A 178 -15.13 -11.64 5.32
CA LYS A 178 -15.32 -12.65 4.28
C LYS A 178 -14.02 -12.90 3.49
N ILE A 179 -13.29 -11.86 3.11
CA ILE A 179 -11.99 -12.01 2.41
C ILE A 179 -11.04 -12.83 3.29
N LYS A 180 -10.96 -12.54 4.59
CA LYS A 180 -10.12 -13.29 5.54
C LYS A 180 -10.47 -14.78 5.57
N GLN A 181 -11.76 -15.12 5.67
CA GLN A 181 -12.22 -16.51 5.64
C GLN A 181 -11.83 -17.23 4.33
N LEU A 182 -11.91 -16.54 3.19
CA LEU A 182 -11.46 -17.09 1.92
C LEU A 182 -9.95 -17.31 1.92
N MET A 183 -9.18 -16.31 2.35
CA MET A 183 -7.71 -16.38 2.40
C MET A 183 -7.24 -17.53 3.29
N ASP A 184 -7.84 -17.72 4.46
CA ASP A 184 -7.52 -18.86 5.36
C ASP A 184 -7.81 -20.22 4.68
N ALA A 185 -8.93 -20.32 3.97
CA ALA A 185 -9.28 -21.53 3.23
C ALA A 185 -8.30 -21.80 2.07
N VAL A 186 -7.87 -20.75 1.37
CA VAL A 186 -6.84 -20.79 0.34
C VAL A 186 -5.52 -21.29 0.91
N VAL A 187 -5.01 -20.65 1.97
CA VAL A 187 -3.74 -21.03 2.61
C VAL A 187 -3.77 -22.49 3.06
N LYS A 188 -4.86 -22.92 3.71
CA LYS A 188 -5.02 -24.31 4.14
C LYS A 188 -4.98 -25.30 2.98
N THR A 189 -5.59 -24.94 1.86
CA THR A 189 -5.63 -25.78 0.65
C THR A 189 -4.29 -25.81 -0.08
N MET A 190 -3.59 -24.69 -0.12
CA MET A 190 -2.27 -24.64 -0.75
C MET A 190 -1.24 -25.45 0.06
N LYS A 191 -1.26 -25.34 1.40
CA LYS A 191 -0.41 -26.13 2.30
C LYS A 191 -0.64 -27.64 2.18
N SER A 192 -1.85 -28.09 1.86
CA SER A 192 -2.14 -29.51 1.67
C SER A 192 -1.73 -30.04 0.28
N LYS A 193 -1.33 -29.16 -0.64
CA LYS A 193 -0.92 -29.50 -2.01
C LYS A 193 0.48 -28.95 -2.37
N PRO A 194 1.54 -29.36 -1.64
CA PRO A 194 2.90 -28.84 -1.83
C PRO A 194 3.53 -29.19 -3.19
N LYS A 195 2.95 -30.13 -3.95
CA LYS A 195 3.37 -30.45 -5.32
C LYS A 195 2.83 -29.48 -6.38
N THR A 196 1.81 -28.69 -6.02
CA THR A 196 1.10 -27.79 -6.96
C THR A 196 1.41 -26.33 -6.66
N TYR A 197 1.56 -25.99 -5.38
CA TYR A 197 1.84 -24.63 -4.92
C TYR A 197 3.22 -24.58 -4.26
N THR A 198 4.01 -23.57 -4.62
CA THR A 198 5.33 -23.37 -4.02
C THR A 198 5.20 -22.77 -2.62
N GLN A 199 6.24 -22.91 -1.81
CA GLN A 199 6.27 -22.30 -0.49
C GLN A 199 6.18 -20.76 -0.57
N GLU A 200 6.83 -20.15 -1.55
CA GLU A 200 6.77 -18.70 -1.82
C GLU A 200 5.35 -18.23 -2.17
N GLU A 201 4.60 -19.00 -2.98
CA GLU A 201 3.20 -18.70 -3.29
C GLU A 201 2.32 -18.75 -2.02
N VAL A 202 2.57 -19.71 -1.12
CA VAL A 202 1.86 -19.81 0.17
C VAL A 202 2.20 -18.65 1.09
N GLU A 203 3.48 -18.30 1.20
CA GLU A 203 3.97 -17.21 2.03
C GLU A 203 3.42 -15.85 1.55
N GLY A 204 3.35 -15.63 0.24
CA GLY A 204 2.77 -14.41 -0.33
C GLY A 204 1.28 -14.24 0.01
N ILE A 205 0.48 -15.30 -0.10
CA ILE A 205 -0.93 -15.28 0.31
C ILE A 205 -1.05 -15.07 1.82
N MET A 206 -0.22 -15.74 2.63
CA MET A 206 -0.22 -15.57 4.09
C MET A 206 0.11 -14.13 4.51
N LEU A 207 1.06 -13.51 3.82
CA LEU A 207 1.42 -12.11 4.03
C LEU A 207 0.22 -11.20 3.74
N GLY A 208 -0.46 -11.40 2.60
CA GLY A 208 -1.69 -10.68 2.26
C GLY A 208 -2.82 -10.90 3.28
N ALA A 209 -2.97 -12.11 3.83
CA ALA A 209 -3.96 -12.40 4.87
C ALA A 209 -3.64 -11.69 6.20
N GLY A 210 -2.36 -11.62 6.58
CA GLY A 210 -1.91 -10.91 7.78
C GLY A 210 -2.17 -9.40 7.68
N ILE A 211 -1.94 -8.82 6.50
CA ILE A 211 -2.28 -7.44 6.16
C ILE A 211 -3.77 -7.16 6.41
N LEU A 212 -4.65 -8.00 5.87
CA LEU A 212 -6.11 -7.83 5.99
C LEU A 212 -6.56 -7.97 7.44
N THR A 213 -5.93 -8.86 8.21
CA THR A 213 -6.21 -9.05 9.63
C THR A 213 -5.87 -7.80 10.45
N LYS A 214 -4.70 -7.20 10.22
CA LYS A 214 -4.32 -5.93 10.87
C LYS A 214 -5.27 -4.79 10.47
N GLY A 215 -5.71 -4.77 9.21
CA GLY A 215 -6.73 -3.83 8.75
C GLY A 215 -8.05 -4.01 9.52
N GLU A 216 -8.48 -5.25 9.75
CA GLU A 216 -9.73 -5.54 10.47
C GLU A 216 -9.70 -4.97 11.89
N GLU A 217 -8.61 -5.18 12.62
CA GLU A 217 -8.42 -4.65 13.97
C GLU A 217 -8.43 -3.11 13.98
N LEU A 218 -7.78 -2.50 13.00
CA LEU A 218 -7.69 -1.05 12.81
C LEU A 218 -9.06 -0.42 12.50
N PHE A 219 -9.81 -0.98 11.56
CA PHE A 219 -11.09 -0.43 11.12
C PHE A 219 -12.27 -0.86 12.01
N ALA A 220 -12.12 -1.90 12.85
CA ALA A 220 -13.15 -2.33 13.78
C ALA A 220 -13.62 -1.20 14.71
N GLY A 221 -12.70 -0.32 15.14
CA GLY A 221 -12.97 0.81 16.03
C GLY A 221 -13.46 2.10 15.35
N LEU A 222 -13.65 2.10 14.02
CA LEU A 222 -14.09 3.27 13.27
C LEU A 222 -15.57 3.18 12.89
N THR A 223 -16.27 4.31 13.00
CA THR A 223 -17.61 4.47 12.38
C THR A 223 -17.47 4.79 10.90
N ARG A 224 -18.58 4.71 10.17
CA ARG A 224 -18.59 5.02 8.73
C ARG A 224 -18.29 6.50 8.49
N GLU A 225 -18.85 7.37 9.32
CA GLU A 225 -18.65 8.82 9.24
C GLU A 225 -17.20 9.20 9.54
N GLU A 226 -16.58 8.54 10.52
CA GLU A 226 -15.15 8.71 10.81
C GLU A 226 -14.28 8.25 9.64
N MET A 227 -14.64 7.12 9.01
CA MET A 227 -13.90 6.62 7.85
C MET A 227 -14.01 7.56 6.65
N ASP A 228 -15.20 8.06 6.35
CA ASP A 228 -15.42 9.01 5.25
C ASP A 228 -14.59 10.28 5.48
N LEU A 229 -14.52 10.77 6.73
CA LEU A 229 -13.69 11.91 7.11
C LEU A 229 -12.18 11.61 6.98
N ILE A 230 -11.74 10.40 7.34
CA ILE A 230 -10.34 9.96 7.17
C ILE A 230 -9.98 9.89 5.69
N LEU A 231 -10.84 9.32 4.84
CA LEU A 231 -10.62 9.23 3.40
C LEU A 231 -10.51 10.62 2.77
N GLU A 232 -11.38 11.54 3.18
CA GLU A 232 -11.31 12.94 2.72
C GLU A 232 -10.02 13.62 3.19
N ALA A 233 -9.58 13.35 4.43
CA ALA A 233 -8.33 13.87 4.95
C ALA A 233 -7.12 13.36 4.15
N ILE A 234 -7.08 12.06 3.84
CA ILE A 234 -6.01 11.47 3.01
C ILE A 234 -6.00 12.13 1.62
N ASP A 235 -7.16 12.26 0.97
CA ASP A 235 -7.25 12.86 -0.37
C ASP A 235 -6.69 14.28 -0.38
N GLN A 236 -7.13 15.10 0.57
CA GLN A 236 -6.73 16.50 0.63
C GLN A 236 -5.26 16.67 1.04
N VAL A 237 -4.80 15.96 2.08
CA VAL A 237 -3.41 16.06 2.57
C VAL A 237 -2.41 15.58 1.52
N GLU A 238 -2.68 14.46 0.83
CA GLU A 238 -1.79 13.95 -0.21
C GLU A 238 -1.73 14.87 -1.42
N LYS A 239 -2.88 15.42 -1.84
CA LYS A 239 -2.95 16.38 -2.94
C LYS A 239 -2.15 17.64 -2.64
N ASP A 240 -2.40 18.26 -1.50
CA ASP A 240 -1.74 19.52 -1.10
C ASP A 240 -0.23 19.30 -0.94
N ALA A 241 0.20 18.18 -0.33
CA ALA A 241 1.61 17.86 -0.19
C ALA A 241 2.32 17.70 -1.54
N PHE A 242 1.67 17.07 -2.52
CA PHE A 242 2.25 16.89 -3.85
C PHE A 242 2.32 18.20 -4.63
N GLU A 243 1.28 19.03 -4.54
CA GLU A 243 1.27 20.37 -5.16
C GLU A 243 2.33 21.29 -4.55
N GLU A 244 2.53 21.24 -3.23
CA GLU A 244 3.61 21.93 -2.52
C GLU A 244 5.00 21.47 -2.96
N ALA A 245 5.20 20.15 -3.14
CA ALA A 245 6.47 19.61 -3.61
C ALA A 245 6.80 20.12 -5.01
N ILE A 246 5.83 20.12 -5.93
CA ILE A 246 5.98 20.68 -7.27
C ILE A 246 6.28 22.19 -7.23
N ALA A 247 5.55 22.95 -6.41
CA ALA A 247 5.76 24.40 -6.30
C ALA A 247 7.16 24.72 -5.75
N SER A 248 7.58 24.01 -4.71
CA SER A 248 8.90 24.16 -4.09
C SER A 248 10.03 23.83 -5.07
N ALA A 249 9.88 22.78 -5.88
CA ALA A 249 10.86 22.40 -6.89
C ALA A 249 10.97 23.40 -8.05
N LYS A 250 9.89 24.13 -8.38
CA LYS A 250 9.89 25.18 -9.40
C LYS A 250 10.45 26.52 -8.92
N GLY A 251 10.29 26.83 -7.62
CA GLY A 251 10.77 28.08 -7.01
C GLY A 251 12.23 28.07 -6.58
N GLY A 252 12.91 26.92 -6.64
CA GLY A 252 14.34 26.76 -6.28
C GLY A 252 15.34 26.96 -7.42
N LYS A 253 14.97 27.70 -8.47
CA LYS A 253 15.90 28.10 -9.55
C LYS A 253 16.37 29.54 -9.36
#